data_AF-A0A3E1Y3F2-F1
#
_entry.id   AF-A0A3E1Y3F2-F1
#
_cell.length_a   1.000
_cell.length_b   1.000
_cell.length_c   1.000
_cell.angle_alpha   90.00
_cell.angle_beta   90.00
_cell.angle_gamma   90.00
#
_symmetry.space_group_name_H-M   'P 1'
#
loop_
_entity.id
_entity.type
_entity.pdbx_description
1 polymer ?
#
loop_
_entity_poly.entity_id
_entity_poly.type
_entity_poly.pdbx_seq_one_letter_code
_entity_poly.pdbx_strand_id
1 'polypeptide(L)'
;MKKVFLSCAVLLLSATTITLNAQDNSGSSTRPHSKFYLKAAGGYFFSVSPGQFPNVGPYPPQDLNTQFNPLNPTHPLDTISRKVLTGSYGAGVRGGLSFGYNINKYLAIEGTFNYFHSKKNLMTRQQTKLAGDTRILGFVESHGYVNAVDFAPSLVVSPGYERINPYVRFGFVVPLWGRLYIETEAAQTSNPPAGLPVPPGSQVYTTISRKEEVKPNVTIGFQGALGVSFMVSNRFDIFVEAEYRNVPVRSKSKEITRYNEVNTLVTSTGTPIQELSHRGVNDLSVAEKKTDYVTTLDQNSNTPINQQGTVVIYKDNNKPANDLKSYINIGGLGANAGVKFRL
;
A
#
# COMPACT_ATOMS: atom_id res chain seq x y z
N MET A 1 -19.01 -16.51 35.33
CA MET A 1 -17.63 -16.58 34.78
C MET A 1 -17.05 -15.23 34.35
N LYS A 2 -17.81 -14.29 33.75
CA LYS A 2 -17.29 -12.95 33.36
C LYS A 2 -16.83 -12.03 34.52
N LYS A 3 -17.41 -12.16 35.72
CA LYS A 3 -17.07 -11.29 36.87
C LYS A 3 -15.76 -11.66 37.57
N VAL A 4 -15.35 -12.94 37.52
CA VAL A 4 -14.11 -13.43 38.17
C VAL A 4 -12.85 -13.00 37.40
N PHE A 5 -12.91 -12.94 36.07
CA PHE A 5 -11.81 -12.44 35.25
C PHE A 5 -11.56 -10.94 35.41
N LEU A 6 -12.62 -10.15 35.63
CA LEU A 6 -12.50 -8.70 35.84
C LEU A 6 -11.87 -8.39 37.21
N SER A 7 -12.22 -9.17 38.25
CA SER A 7 -11.62 -9.05 39.58
C SER A 7 -10.15 -9.47 39.61
N CYS A 8 -9.76 -10.53 38.90
CA CYS A 8 -8.35 -10.92 38.77
C CYS A 8 -7.52 -9.89 38.00
N ALA A 9 -8.06 -9.28 36.94
CA ALA A 9 -7.36 -8.24 36.19
C ALA A 9 -7.11 -6.98 37.05
N VAL A 10 -8.09 -6.57 37.86
CA VAL A 10 -7.95 -5.41 38.77
C VAL A 10 -6.97 -5.70 39.92
N LEU A 11 -6.93 -6.93 40.43
CA LEU A 11 -5.96 -7.36 41.46
C LEU A 11 -4.52 -7.46 40.93
N LEU A 12 -4.31 -7.87 39.68
CA LEU A 12 -2.98 -7.85 39.04
C LEU A 12 -2.52 -6.42 38.70
N LEU A 13 -3.46 -5.52 38.34
CA LEU A 13 -3.18 -4.10 38.13
C LEU A 13 -2.87 -3.35 39.43
N SER A 14 -3.48 -3.73 40.56
CA SER A 14 -3.18 -3.12 41.86
C SER A 14 -1.95 -3.72 42.54
N ALA A 15 -1.63 -5.00 42.32
CA ALA A 15 -0.40 -5.60 42.84
C ALA A 15 0.86 -5.05 42.14
N THR A 16 0.76 -4.71 40.85
CA THR A 16 1.88 -4.13 40.09
C THR A 16 2.18 -2.68 40.47
N THR A 17 1.17 -1.88 40.85
CA THR A 17 1.40 -0.47 41.23
C THR A 17 2.13 -0.31 42.57
N ILE A 18 2.01 -1.28 43.49
CA ILE A 18 2.64 -1.20 44.81
C ILE A 18 4.13 -1.58 44.74
N THR A 19 4.51 -2.56 43.91
CA THR A 19 5.91 -2.97 43.73
C THR A 19 6.72 -2.01 42.84
N LEU A 20 6.07 -1.25 41.95
CA LEU A 20 6.75 -0.31 41.05
C LEU A 20 7.18 1.00 41.74
N ASN A 21 6.52 1.39 42.84
CA ASN A 21 6.89 2.59 43.61
C ASN A 21 8.09 2.39 44.55
N ALA A 22 8.55 1.15 44.74
CA ALA A 22 9.65 0.84 45.69
C ALA A 22 11.07 1.00 45.11
N GLN A 23 11.21 1.31 43.80
CA GLN A 23 12.51 1.39 43.12
C GLN A 23 13.03 2.82 42.88
N ASP A 24 12.34 3.87 43.33
CA ASP A 24 12.73 5.28 43.09
C ASP A 24 13.77 5.83 44.09
N ASN A 25 14.20 5.06 45.11
CA ASN A 25 15.11 5.52 46.16
C ASN A 25 16.58 5.09 45.97
N SER A 26 17.14 5.28 44.78
CA SER A 26 18.60 5.25 44.61
C SER A 26 19.09 6.58 44.04
N GLY A 27 19.59 7.44 44.94
CA GLY A 27 20.19 8.72 44.62
C GLY A 27 21.38 8.63 43.67
N SER A 28 21.69 9.76 43.03
CA SER A 28 22.77 10.06 42.06
C SER A 28 22.43 10.13 40.56
N SER A 29 21.16 10.18 40.17
CA SER A 29 20.81 10.50 38.77
C SER A 29 21.02 11.99 38.49
N THR A 30 21.94 12.34 37.59
CA THR A 30 22.10 13.70 37.02
C THR A 30 21.03 14.04 35.97
N ARG A 31 20.13 13.10 35.63
CA ARG A 31 19.02 13.33 34.70
C ARG A 31 17.82 13.97 35.42
N PRO A 32 17.22 15.03 34.87
CA PRO A 32 15.92 15.51 35.30
C PRO A 32 14.88 14.38 35.18
N HIS A 33 14.17 14.11 36.28
CA HIS A 33 13.14 13.06 36.36
C HIS A 33 11.83 13.52 35.71
N SER A 34 11.88 13.86 34.42
CA SER A 34 10.65 14.13 33.68
C SER A 34 9.96 12.82 33.34
N LYS A 35 8.72 12.69 33.81
CA LYS A 35 7.89 11.54 33.50
C LYS A 35 7.43 11.56 32.05
N PHE A 36 7.36 12.72 31.41
CA PHE A 36 6.88 12.84 30.02
C PHE A 36 8.02 13.12 29.05
N TYR A 37 7.90 12.56 27.85
CA TYR A 37 8.80 12.89 26.76
C TYR A 37 8.08 12.88 25.42
N LEU A 38 8.65 13.62 24.48
CA LEU A 38 8.24 13.66 23.08
C LEU A 38 9.37 13.08 22.22
N LYS A 39 9.04 12.29 21.20
CA LYS A 39 9.99 11.90 20.15
C LYS A 39 9.50 12.42 18.80
N ALA A 40 10.44 12.82 17.96
CA ALA A 40 10.24 12.98 16.53
C ALA A 40 11.19 12.04 15.80
N ALA A 41 10.65 11.21 14.90
CA ALA A 41 11.39 10.17 14.21
C ALA A 41 11.18 10.24 12.70
N GLY A 42 12.22 9.91 11.95
CA GLY A 42 12.15 9.64 10.52
C GLY A 42 12.98 8.41 10.18
N GLY A 43 12.51 7.62 9.23
CA GLY A 43 13.19 6.38 8.85
C GLY A 43 12.76 5.83 7.51
N TYR A 44 13.50 4.82 7.07
CA TYR A 44 13.19 4.05 5.89
C TYR A 44 12.94 2.59 6.26
N PHE A 45 11.84 2.05 5.75
CA PHE A 45 11.45 0.66 5.90
C PHE A 45 11.81 -0.11 4.64
N PHE A 46 12.36 -1.30 4.84
CA PHE A 46 12.69 -2.28 3.82
C PHE A 46 11.65 -3.40 3.82
N SER A 47 11.43 -3.99 2.65
CA SER A 47 10.56 -5.15 2.49
C SER A 47 11.30 -6.40 2.98
N VAL A 48 10.78 -7.05 4.02
CA VAL A 48 11.33 -8.31 4.56
C VAL A 48 10.44 -9.53 4.32
N SER A 49 9.21 -9.31 3.84
CA SER A 49 8.25 -10.36 3.51
C SER A 49 7.55 -10.04 2.18
N PRO A 50 8.27 -10.15 1.04
CA PRO A 50 7.65 -9.93 -0.26
C PRO A 50 6.58 -11.00 -0.53
N GLY A 51 5.38 -10.55 -0.89
CA GLY A 51 4.29 -11.39 -1.33
C GLY A 51 4.01 -11.18 -2.82
N GLN A 52 3.11 -11.99 -3.38
CA GLN A 52 2.54 -11.66 -4.69
C GLN A 52 1.58 -10.49 -4.54
N PHE A 53 1.64 -9.55 -5.48
CA PHE A 53 0.67 -8.46 -5.53
C PHE A 53 -0.73 -9.00 -5.90
N PRO A 54 -1.81 -8.34 -5.47
CA PRO A 54 -3.13 -8.66 -6.01
C PRO A 54 -3.20 -8.31 -7.50
N ASN A 55 -4.13 -8.96 -8.20
CA ASN A 55 -4.41 -8.65 -9.60
C ASN A 55 -4.84 -7.19 -9.77
N VAL A 56 -4.46 -6.57 -10.88
CA VAL A 56 -4.94 -5.24 -11.28
C VAL A 56 -6.03 -5.43 -12.31
N GLY A 57 -7.28 -5.52 -11.86
CA GLY A 57 -8.40 -5.92 -12.71
C GLY A 57 -8.17 -7.33 -13.29
N PRO A 58 -8.25 -7.53 -14.62
CA PRO A 58 -8.03 -8.83 -15.22
C PRO A 58 -6.54 -9.24 -15.30
N TYR A 59 -5.61 -8.33 -14.98
CA TYR A 59 -4.19 -8.57 -15.19
C TYR A 59 -3.52 -9.17 -13.94
N PRO A 60 -2.95 -10.40 -14.04
CA PRO A 60 -2.20 -11.00 -12.95
C PRO A 60 -0.86 -10.28 -12.73
N PRO A 61 -0.27 -10.37 -11.52
CA PRO A 61 0.93 -9.65 -11.12
C PRO A 61 2.20 -10.22 -11.78
N GLN A 62 2.36 -9.96 -13.06
CA GLN A 62 3.46 -10.49 -13.86
C GLN A 62 3.99 -9.46 -14.85
N ASP A 63 5.24 -9.65 -15.23
CA ASP A 63 5.93 -8.99 -16.32
C ASP A 63 5.96 -9.97 -17.51
N LEU A 64 5.11 -9.72 -18.50
CA LEU A 64 4.88 -10.57 -19.65
C LEU A 64 5.26 -9.83 -20.93
N ASN A 65 6.23 -10.37 -21.65
CA ASN A 65 6.56 -9.92 -23.00
C ASN A 65 6.14 -10.98 -24.00
N THR A 66 5.28 -10.59 -24.93
CA THR A 66 4.80 -11.42 -26.03
C THR A 66 5.22 -10.83 -27.36
N GLN A 67 5.27 -11.69 -28.37
CA GLN A 67 5.51 -11.33 -29.76
C GLN A 67 4.32 -11.75 -30.60
N PHE A 68 3.83 -10.83 -31.43
CA PHE A 68 2.80 -11.10 -32.40
C PHE A 68 3.43 -11.45 -33.75
N ASN A 69 3.23 -12.67 -34.22
CA ASN A 69 3.70 -13.13 -35.52
C ASN A 69 2.53 -13.27 -36.51
N PRO A 70 2.35 -12.32 -37.45
CA PRO A 70 1.27 -12.40 -38.43
C PRO A 70 1.42 -13.55 -39.43
N LEU A 71 2.61 -14.17 -39.51
CA LEU A 71 2.90 -15.29 -40.42
C LEU A 71 2.51 -16.66 -39.83
N ASN A 72 2.13 -16.71 -38.55
CA ASN A 72 1.64 -17.93 -37.89
C ASN A 72 0.18 -17.75 -37.43
N PRO A 73 -0.81 -17.92 -38.33
CA PRO A 73 -2.20 -17.60 -38.03
C PRO A 73 -2.87 -18.53 -37.00
N THR A 74 -2.33 -19.72 -36.74
CA THR A 74 -2.85 -20.66 -35.73
C THR A 74 -2.36 -20.34 -34.32
N HIS A 75 -1.16 -19.79 -34.18
CA HIS A 75 -0.59 -19.32 -32.92
C HIS A 75 0.14 -17.99 -33.13
N PRO A 76 -0.61 -16.87 -33.26
CA PRO A 76 -0.01 -15.60 -33.63
C PRO A 76 0.69 -14.91 -32.45
N LEU A 77 0.63 -15.44 -31.23
CA LEU A 77 1.22 -14.85 -30.04
C LEU A 77 2.19 -15.81 -29.36
N ASP A 78 3.48 -15.50 -29.44
CA ASP A 78 4.55 -16.23 -28.75
C ASP A 78 4.93 -15.51 -27.46
N THR A 79 5.15 -16.24 -26.37
CA THR A 79 5.66 -15.65 -25.12
C THR A 79 7.18 -15.62 -25.15
N ILE A 80 7.78 -14.42 -25.19
CA ILE A 80 9.25 -14.25 -25.16
C ILE A 80 9.75 -14.39 -23.72
N SER A 81 9.12 -13.70 -22.77
CA SER A 81 9.53 -13.75 -21.36
C SER A 81 8.35 -13.58 -20.43
N ARG A 82 8.35 -14.29 -19.31
CA ARG A 82 7.37 -14.15 -18.25
C ARG A 82 8.08 -14.17 -16.90
N LYS A 83 7.85 -13.16 -16.08
CA LYS A 83 8.40 -13.06 -14.72
C LYS A 83 7.28 -12.70 -13.75
N VAL A 84 7.20 -13.40 -12.62
CA VAL A 84 6.26 -13.06 -11.55
C VAL A 84 6.75 -11.80 -10.85
N LEU A 85 5.83 -10.86 -10.60
CA LEU A 85 6.10 -9.65 -9.85
C LEU A 85 5.70 -9.86 -8.38
N THR A 86 6.70 -9.77 -7.50
CA THR A 86 6.52 -9.87 -6.05
C THR A 86 7.04 -8.61 -5.38
N GLY A 87 6.45 -8.25 -4.26
CA GLY A 87 6.94 -7.15 -3.44
C GLY A 87 6.12 -6.95 -2.18
N SER A 88 6.37 -5.85 -1.49
CA SER A 88 5.63 -5.43 -0.30
C SER A 88 5.40 -3.93 -0.37
N TYR A 89 4.24 -3.51 0.12
CA TYR A 89 3.96 -2.08 0.31
C TYR A 89 4.49 -1.57 1.64
N GLY A 90 5.20 -2.38 2.42
CA GLY A 90 5.84 -1.94 3.65
C GLY A 90 7.18 -1.24 3.47
N ALA A 91 7.79 -1.33 2.29
CA ALA A 91 9.00 -0.58 1.99
C ALA A 91 8.67 0.89 1.70
N GLY A 92 9.39 1.85 2.29
CA GLY A 92 9.13 3.27 2.08
C GLY A 92 9.59 4.16 3.23
N VAL A 93 9.28 5.45 3.13
CA VAL A 93 9.62 6.43 4.17
C VAL A 93 8.51 6.50 5.21
N ARG A 94 8.90 6.58 6.47
CA ARG A 94 7.98 6.79 7.60
C ARG A 94 8.51 7.90 8.48
N GLY A 95 7.62 8.80 8.89
CA GLY A 95 7.91 9.84 9.86
C GLY A 95 6.83 9.87 10.92
N GLY A 96 7.17 10.20 12.16
CA GLY A 96 6.21 10.15 13.24
C GLY A 96 6.58 10.96 14.47
N LEU A 97 5.56 11.22 15.29
CA LEU A 97 5.66 11.85 16.58
C LEU A 97 5.21 10.86 17.66
N SER A 98 6.00 10.71 18.72
CA SER A 98 5.68 9.81 19.83
C SER A 98 5.55 10.57 21.12
N PHE A 99 4.50 10.26 21.88
CA PHE A 99 4.26 10.79 23.22
C PHE A 99 4.49 9.67 24.22
N GLY A 100 5.45 9.87 25.12
CA GLY A 100 5.85 8.85 26.07
C GLY A 100 5.68 9.28 27.52
N TYR A 101 5.33 8.32 28.37
CA TYR A 101 5.27 8.46 29.81
C TYR A 101 6.10 7.36 30.48
N ASN A 102 7.15 7.75 31.20
CA ASN A 102 7.96 6.85 32.02
C ASN A 102 7.17 6.49 33.28
N ILE A 103 6.77 5.22 33.39
CA ILE A 103 6.18 4.68 34.62
C ILE A 103 7.26 4.64 35.70
N ASN A 104 8.45 4.17 35.33
CA ASN A 104 9.66 4.19 36.15
C ASN A 104 10.91 4.22 35.25
N LYS A 105 12.10 4.04 35.85
CA LYS A 105 13.38 4.00 35.13
C LYS A 105 13.49 2.89 34.06
N TYR A 106 12.73 1.81 34.20
CA TYR A 106 12.81 0.63 33.35
C TYR A 106 11.67 0.54 32.33
N LEU A 107 10.51 1.12 32.63
CA LEU A 107 9.27 0.95 31.90
C LEU A 107 8.67 2.30 31.50
N ALA A 108 8.31 2.42 30.24
CA ALA A 108 7.55 3.55 29.73
C ALA A 108 6.46 3.09 28.77
N ILE A 109 5.36 3.82 28.74
CA ILE A 109 4.32 3.68 27.70
C ILE A 109 4.55 4.75 26.65
N GLU A 110 4.36 4.41 25.38
CA GLU A 110 4.57 5.31 24.25
C GLU A 110 3.45 5.16 23.23
N GLY A 111 2.83 6.28 22.84
CA GLY A 111 1.86 6.35 21.76
C GLY A 111 2.44 7.13 20.59
N THR A 112 2.55 6.49 19.43
CA THR A 112 3.17 7.09 18.24
C THR A 112 2.16 7.30 17.13
N PHE A 113 2.11 8.51 16.56
CA PHE A 113 1.43 8.78 15.31
C PHE A 113 2.45 8.79 14.16
N ASN A 114 2.20 7.99 13.13
CA ASN A 114 3.09 7.89 11.98
C ASN A 114 2.37 8.24 10.69
N TYR A 115 3.07 8.94 9.82
CA TYR A 115 2.76 9.05 8.40
C TYR A 115 3.70 8.15 7.60
N PHE A 116 3.12 7.35 6.71
CA PHE A 116 3.82 6.37 5.90
C PHE A 116 3.56 6.62 4.41
N HIS A 117 4.64 6.64 3.62
CA HIS A 117 4.61 6.66 2.17
C HIS A 117 5.44 5.50 1.62
N SER A 118 4.78 4.54 0.96
CA SER A 118 5.46 3.40 0.39
C SER A 118 6.25 3.75 -0.87
N LYS A 119 7.26 2.96 -1.18
CA LYS A 119 7.86 2.91 -2.50
C LYS A 119 6.80 2.55 -3.54
N LYS A 120 6.91 3.10 -4.76
CA LYS A 120 6.14 2.66 -5.92
C LYS A 120 6.61 1.28 -6.37
N ASN A 121 5.68 0.34 -6.48
CA ASN A 121 5.93 -1.02 -6.93
C ASN A 121 5.26 -1.28 -8.28
N LEU A 122 5.99 -1.88 -9.21
CA LEU A 122 5.42 -2.41 -10.43
C LEU A 122 4.55 -3.63 -10.09
N MET A 123 3.24 -3.52 -10.33
CA MET A 123 2.27 -4.57 -10.06
C MET A 123 2.08 -5.49 -11.26
N THR A 124 2.00 -4.90 -12.45
CA THR A 124 1.76 -5.60 -13.72
C THR A 124 2.52 -4.89 -14.83
N ARG A 125 3.11 -5.68 -15.73
CA ARG A 125 3.55 -5.20 -17.03
C ARG A 125 3.24 -6.26 -18.08
N GLN A 126 2.50 -5.90 -19.11
CA GLN A 126 2.29 -6.75 -20.27
C GLN A 126 2.63 -5.94 -21.51
N GLN A 127 3.42 -6.49 -22.42
CA GLN A 127 3.83 -5.82 -23.64
C GLN A 127 3.82 -6.80 -24.80
N THR A 128 3.19 -6.41 -25.90
CA THR A 128 3.18 -7.16 -27.16
C THR A 128 3.96 -6.41 -28.22
N LYS A 129 4.97 -7.05 -28.80
CA LYS A 129 5.77 -6.52 -29.92
C LYS A 129 5.46 -7.24 -31.22
N LEU A 130 5.62 -6.59 -32.36
CA LEU A 130 5.52 -7.25 -33.66
C LEU A 130 6.75 -8.14 -33.91
N ALA A 131 6.56 -9.31 -34.51
CA ALA A 131 7.64 -10.23 -34.84
C ALA A 131 8.61 -9.62 -35.86
N GLY A 132 9.91 -9.67 -35.57
CA GLY A 132 10.96 -9.09 -36.44
C GLY A 132 11.01 -7.56 -36.46
N ASP A 133 10.25 -6.88 -35.60
CA ASP A 133 10.21 -5.43 -35.48
C ASP A 133 10.32 -5.00 -34.00
N THR A 134 10.71 -3.74 -33.76
CA THR A 134 10.72 -3.09 -32.45
C THR A 134 9.37 -2.48 -32.07
N ARG A 135 8.43 -2.40 -33.02
CA ARG A 135 7.11 -1.79 -32.80
C ARG A 135 6.30 -2.50 -31.72
N ILE A 136 5.77 -1.71 -30.80
CA ILE A 136 4.88 -2.15 -29.72
C ILE A 136 3.44 -2.07 -30.22
N LEU A 137 2.72 -3.19 -30.21
CA LEU A 137 1.32 -3.27 -30.65
C LEU A 137 0.34 -2.99 -29.51
N GLY A 138 0.77 -3.26 -28.27
CA GLY A 138 0.04 -2.89 -27.08
C GLY A 138 0.87 -3.10 -25.82
N PHE A 139 0.52 -2.35 -24.78
CA PHE A 139 1.09 -2.53 -23.46
C PHE A 139 0.08 -2.22 -22.37
N VAL A 140 0.33 -2.75 -21.17
CA VAL A 140 -0.36 -2.42 -19.93
C VAL A 140 0.70 -2.38 -18.85
N GLU A 141 0.83 -1.27 -18.15
CA GLU A 141 1.77 -1.09 -17.04
C GLU A 141 1.04 -0.49 -15.84
N SER A 142 1.19 -1.12 -14.67
CA SER A 142 0.52 -0.69 -13.44
C SER A 142 1.50 -0.52 -12.28
N HIS A 143 1.46 0.62 -11.60
CA HIS A 143 2.26 0.94 -10.43
C HIS A 143 1.38 1.17 -9.20
N GLY A 144 1.71 0.50 -8.10
CA GLY A 144 1.02 0.63 -6.82
C GLY A 144 1.86 1.32 -5.75
N TYR A 145 1.25 2.20 -4.96
CA TYR A 145 1.86 2.75 -3.74
C TYR A 145 0.82 3.10 -2.66
N VAL A 146 1.24 3.13 -1.40
CA VAL A 146 0.38 3.31 -0.24
C VAL A 146 0.75 4.58 0.51
N ASN A 147 -0.26 5.37 0.86
CA ASN A 147 -0.16 6.39 1.89
C ASN A 147 -0.99 5.97 3.09
N ALA A 148 -0.46 6.11 4.30
CA ALA A 148 -1.19 5.76 5.51
C ALA A 148 -0.82 6.65 6.69
N VAL A 149 -1.78 6.81 7.60
CA VAL A 149 -1.60 7.36 8.94
C VAL A 149 -1.99 6.27 9.92
N ASP A 150 -1.08 5.95 10.85
CA ASP A 150 -1.33 4.97 11.91
C ASP A 150 -1.04 5.52 13.29
N PHE A 151 -1.72 4.93 14.27
CA PHE A 151 -1.44 5.12 15.69
C PHE A 151 -0.91 3.82 16.27
N ALA A 152 0.19 3.90 17.01
CA ALA A 152 0.89 2.74 17.51
C ALA A 152 1.16 2.86 19.01
N PRO A 153 0.25 2.36 19.88
CA PRO A 153 0.51 2.27 21.31
C PRO A 153 1.50 1.14 21.60
N SER A 154 2.45 1.39 22.50
CA SER A 154 3.54 0.47 22.82
C SER A 154 4.05 0.58 24.25
N LEU A 155 4.65 -0.50 24.71
CA LEU A 155 5.42 -0.57 25.94
C LEU A 155 6.91 -0.56 25.59
N VAL A 156 7.66 0.27 26.30
CA VAL A 156 9.11 0.42 26.17
C VAL A 156 9.75 -0.11 27.44
N VAL A 157 10.73 -1.00 27.27
CA VAL A 157 11.50 -1.60 28.36
C VAL A 157 12.97 -1.28 28.15
N SER A 158 13.64 -0.77 29.19
CA SER A 158 15.06 -0.40 29.14
C SER A 158 15.77 -0.74 30.45
N PRO A 159 17.09 -0.94 30.46
CA PRO A 159 17.87 -1.12 31.69
C PRO A 159 18.09 0.21 32.44
N GLY A 160 17.75 1.35 31.85
CA GLY A 160 17.77 2.65 32.52
C GLY A 160 19.14 3.33 32.58
N TYR A 161 20.07 3.01 31.68
CA TYR A 161 21.40 3.62 31.69
C TYR A 161 21.37 5.13 31.36
N GLU A 162 22.33 5.88 31.91
CA GLU A 162 22.31 7.36 31.91
C GLU A 162 22.91 8.04 30.69
N ARG A 163 23.88 7.43 30.00
CA ARG A 163 24.49 8.04 28.79
C ARG A 163 24.01 7.36 27.52
N ILE A 164 24.02 6.03 27.52
CA ILE A 164 23.63 5.18 26.40
C ILE A 164 22.61 4.19 26.92
N ASN A 165 21.35 4.35 26.57
CA ASN A 165 20.26 3.50 27.05
C ASN A 165 19.71 2.65 25.90
N PRO A 166 20.09 1.37 25.79
CA PRO A 166 19.41 0.45 24.88
C PRO A 166 17.98 0.19 25.39
N TYR A 167 17.05 -0.11 24.50
CA TYR A 167 15.68 -0.44 24.87
C TYR A 167 15.02 -1.32 23.83
N VAL A 168 13.94 -1.96 24.26
CA VAL A 168 13.04 -2.70 23.40
C VAL A 168 11.65 -2.06 23.48
N ARG A 169 10.96 -1.98 22.36
CA ARG A 169 9.61 -1.44 22.25
C ARG A 169 8.72 -2.48 21.58
N PHE A 170 7.55 -2.76 22.12
CA PHE A 170 6.59 -3.67 21.50
C PHE A 170 5.18 -3.14 21.67
N GLY A 171 4.34 -3.37 20.66
CA GLY A 171 3.01 -2.80 20.67
C GLY A 171 2.15 -3.21 19.50
N PHE A 172 1.05 -2.49 19.38
CA PHE A 172 0.06 -2.67 18.33
C PHE A 172 0.14 -1.51 17.34
N VAL A 173 -0.37 -1.73 16.15
CA VAL A 173 -0.49 -0.69 15.12
C VAL A 173 -1.94 -0.66 14.66
N VAL A 174 -2.55 0.51 14.75
CA VAL A 174 -3.92 0.76 14.35
C VAL A 174 -3.90 1.78 13.21
N PRO A 175 -4.16 1.36 11.96
CA PRO A 175 -4.32 2.27 10.83
C PRO A 175 -5.54 3.17 11.09
N LEU A 176 -5.31 4.47 11.14
CA LEU A 176 -6.38 5.47 11.28
C LEU A 176 -6.91 5.88 9.89
N TRP A 177 -6.00 5.96 8.93
CA TRP A 177 -6.31 6.29 7.55
C TRP A 177 -5.31 5.63 6.61
N GLY A 178 -5.74 5.27 5.41
CA GLY A 178 -4.82 4.87 4.36
C GLY A 178 -5.51 4.71 3.03
N ARG A 179 -4.74 4.79 1.95
CA ARG A 179 -5.18 4.50 0.58
C ARG A 179 -4.06 3.81 -0.18
N LEU A 180 -4.41 2.76 -0.90
CA LEU A 180 -3.56 2.21 -1.96
C LEU A 180 -3.94 2.92 -3.26
N TYR A 181 -2.95 3.52 -3.90
CA TYR A 181 -3.06 4.14 -5.21
C TYR A 181 -2.53 3.16 -6.25
N ILE A 182 -3.30 2.95 -7.32
CA ILE A 182 -2.87 2.16 -8.48
C ILE A 182 -2.96 3.07 -9.69
N GLU A 183 -1.81 3.31 -10.33
CA GLU A 183 -1.69 4.06 -11.57
C GLU A 183 -1.52 3.05 -12.69
N THR A 184 -2.36 3.09 -13.72
CA THR A 184 -2.31 2.16 -14.85
C THR A 184 -2.27 2.95 -16.14
N GLU A 185 -1.28 2.64 -16.96
CA GLU A 185 -1.14 3.12 -18.33
C GLU A 185 -1.31 1.92 -19.27
N ALA A 186 -2.12 2.07 -20.29
CA ALA A 186 -2.31 1.04 -21.29
C ALA A 186 -2.41 1.64 -22.68
N ALA A 187 -1.93 0.92 -23.68
CA ALA A 187 -2.23 1.22 -25.06
C ALA A 187 -2.45 -0.06 -25.86
N GLN A 188 -3.29 0.03 -26.88
CA GLN A 188 -3.57 -1.08 -27.78
C GLN A 188 -3.85 -0.57 -29.19
N THR A 189 -3.31 -1.28 -30.17
CA THR A 189 -3.67 -1.10 -31.58
C THR A 189 -4.76 -2.11 -31.95
N SER A 190 -5.82 -1.64 -32.59
CA SER A 190 -6.92 -2.46 -33.11
C SER A 190 -7.28 -2.08 -34.54
N ASN A 191 -7.97 -2.97 -35.24
CA ASN A 191 -8.48 -2.66 -36.58
C ASN A 191 -9.73 -1.78 -36.49
N PRO A 192 -9.91 -0.82 -37.41
CA PRO A 192 -11.11 -0.02 -37.45
C PRO A 192 -12.35 -0.89 -37.71
N PRO A 193 -13.53 -0.54 -37.15
CA PRO A 193 -14.77 -1.24 -37.44
C PRO A 193 -15.07 -1.29 -38.94
N ALA A 194 -15.64 -2.40 -39.41
CA ALA A 194 -16.05 -2.54 -40.80
C ALA A 194 -17.05 -1.43 -41.18
N GLY A 195 -16.79 -0.75 -42.30
CA GLY A 195 -17.67 0.32 -42.82
C GLY A 195 -17.30 1.75 -42.39
N LEU A 196 -16.28 1.94 -41.54
CA LEU A 196 -15.76 3.28 -41.26
C LEU A 196 -14.93 3.77 -42.47
N PRO A 197 -15.22 4.94 -43.07
CA PRO A 197 -14.48 5.45 -44.22
C PRO A 197 -13.10 5.96 -43.78
N VAL A 198 -12.13 5.07 -43.73
CA VAL A 198 -10.74 5.36 -43.36
C VAL A 198 -9.77 4.90 -44.44
N PRO A 199 -8.60 5.54 -44.59
CA PRO A 199 -7.60 5.11 -45.56
C PRO A 199 -7.23 3.63 -45.39
N PRO A 200 -7.04 2.86 -46.50
CA PRO A 200 -6.64 1.46 -46.42
C PRO A 200 -5.38 1.26 -45.55
N GLY A 201 -5.43 0.28 -44.65
CA GLY A 201 -4.33 0.00 -43.72
C GLY A 201 -4.28 0.91 -42.48
N SER A 202 -5.28 1.78 -42.27
CA SER A 202 -5.41 2.53 -41.01
C SER A 202 -5.76 1.63 -39.84
N GLN A 203 -5.31 2.01 -38.65
CA GLN A 203 -5.54 1.31 -37.38
C GLN A 203 -6.09 2.28 -36.34
N VAL A 204 -6.73 1.77 -35.30
CA VAL A 204 -7.14 2.57 -34.13
C VAL A 204 -6.15 2.31 -33.00
N TYR A 205 -5.49 3.37 -32.56
CA TYR A 205 -4.60 3.36 -31.40
C TYR A 205 -5.35 3.93 -30.19
N THR A 206 -5.64 3.05 -29.23
CA THR A 206 -6.33 3.39 -27.99
C THR A 206 -5.27 3.58 -26.90
N THR A 207 -5.27 4.73 -26.22
CA THR A 207 -4.45 4.97 -25.03
C THR A 207 -5.34 5.21 -23.82
N ILE A 208 -5.02 4.58 -22.69
CA ILE A 208 -5.78 4.65 -21.44
C ILE A 208 -4.83 4.98 -20.30
N SER A 209 -5.10 6.07 -19.60
CA SER A 209 -4.47 6.43 -18.32
C SER A 209 -5.52 6.42 -17.21
N ARG A 210 -5.27 5.64 -16.16
CA ARG A 210 -6.21 5.45 -15.05
C ARG A 210 -5.50 5.56 -13.70
N LYS A 211 -6.15 6.24 -12.75
CA LYS A 211 -5.78 6.23 -11.34
C LYS A 211 -6.91 5.70 -10.48
N GLU A 212 -6.60 4.68 -9.69
CA GLU A 212 -7.52 4.04 -8.76
C GLU A 212 -7.08 4.26 -7.32
N GLU A 213 -8.06 4.41 -6.44
CA GLU A 213 -7.86 4.52 -5.00
C GLU A 213 -8.62 3.39 -4.30
N VAL A 214 -7.87 2.48 -3.68
CA VAL A 214 -8.41 1.38 -2.88
C VAL A 214 -8.44 1.81 -1.42
N LYS A 215 -9.65 1.85 -0.86
CA LYS A 215 -9.91 2.13 0.54
C LYS A 215 -9.71 0.84 1.36
N PRO A 216 -8.94 0.89 2.46
CA PRO A 216 -8.69 -0.27 3.29
C PRO A 216 -9.89 -0.55 4.21
N ASN A 217 -9.99 -1.81 4.61
CA ASN A 217 -10.71 -2.20 5.81
C ASN A 217 -9.70 -2.25 6.96
N VAL A 218 -10.00 -1.54 8.05
CA VAL A 218 -9.08 -1.37 9.18
C VAL A 218 -8.82 -2.72 9.85
N THR A 219 -7.56 -2.98 10.14
CA THR A 219 -7.06 -4.18 10.80
C THR A 219 -6.04 -3.78 11.86
N ILE A 220 -5.83 -4.65 12.84
CA ILE A 220 -4.81 -4.43 13.87
C ILE A 220 -3.54 -5.17 13.46
N GLY A 221 -2.42 -4.47 13.50
CA GLY A 221 -1.10 -5.04 13.32
C GLY A 221 -0.27 -5.02 14.60
N PHE A 222 0.95 -5.55 14.50
CA PHE A 222 1.92 -5.61 15.59
C PHE A 222 3.22 -4.93 15.20
N GLN A 223 3.90 -4.39 16.19
CA GLN A 223 5.23 -3.81 16.03
C GLN A 223 6.17 -4.26 17.14
N GLY A 224 7.45 -4.35 16.80
CA GLY A 224 8.55 -4.52 17.73
C GLY A 224 9.74 -3.69 17.27
N ALA A 225 10.46 -3.05 18.19
CA ALA A 225 11.65 -2.29 17.88
C ALA A 225 12.76 -2.53 18.91
N LEU A 226 13.99 -2.47 18.44
CA LEU A 226 15.21 -2.48 19.23
C LEU A 226 15.90 -1.15 18.99
N GLY A 227 16.15 -0.38 20.04
CA GLY A 227 16.70 0.96 19.93
C GLY A 227 17.78 1.26 20.93
N VAL A 228 18.52 2.34 20.66
CA VAL A 228 19.49 2.91 21.59
C VAL A 228 19.29 4.42 21.62
N SER A 229 19.20 4.98 22.83
CA SER A 229 19.16 6.43 23.06
C SER A 229 20.49 6.92 23.62
N PHE A 230 21.06 7.93 22.99
CA PHE A 230 22.28 8.62 23.37
C PHE A 230 21.94 9.98 23.95
N MET A 231 22.31 10.21 25.20
CA MET A 231 22.09 11.50 25.85
C MET A 231 23.06 12.54 25.28
N VAL A 232 22.53 13.58 24.66
CA VAL A 232 23.30 14.73 24.14
C VAL A 232 23.30 15.88 25.15
N SER A 233 22.18 16.07 25.85
CA SER A 233 22.05 17.03 26.94
C SER A 233 21.02 16.55 27.96
N ASN A 234 20.83 17.31 29.04
CA ASN A 234 19.88 16.97 30.10
C ASN A 234 18.43 16.82 29.60
N ARG A 235 18.07 17.47 28.48
CA ARG A 235 16.72 17.43 27.90
C ARG A 235 16.62 16.73 26.55
N PHE A 236 17.73 16.52 25.84
CA PHE A 236 17.74 15.95 24.50
C PHE A 236 18.54 14.65 24.43
N ASP A 237 17.91 13.62 23.87
CA ASP A 237 18.60 12.43 23.39
C ASP A 237 18.47 12.32 21.87
N ILE A 238 19.49 11.77 21.23
CA ILE A 238 19.37 11.23 19.88
C ILE A 238 19.11 9.74 20.02
N PHE A 239 18.23 9.18 19.20
CA PHE A 239 18.01 7.74 19.19
C PHE A 239 18.10 7.17 17.79
N VAL A 240 18.44 5.90 17.75
CA VAL A 240 18.33 5.04 16.57
C VAL A 240 17.53 3.80 16.96
N GLU A 241 16.66 3.35 16.06
CA GLU A 241 15.77 2.19 16.27
C GLU A 241 15.76 1.33 15.00
N ALA A 242 15.87 0.02 15.18
CA ALA A 242 15.46 -0.97 14.20
C ALA A 242 14.04 -1.43 14.55
N GLU A 243 13.06 -1.21 13.68
CA GLU A 243 11.65 -1.50 13.93
C GLU A 243 11.08 -2.50 12.93
N TYR A 244 10.55 -3.60 13.41
CA TYR A 244 9.73 -4.52 12.63
C TYR A 244 8.24 -4.21 12.82
N ARG A 245 7.50 -4.18 11.71
CA ARG A 245 6.04 -4.08 11.71
C ARG A 245 5.41 -5.16 10.84
N ASN A 246 4.23 -5.63 11.26
CA ASN A 246 3.38 -6.49 10.46
C ASN A 246 1.93 -5.98 10.55
N VAL A 247 1.39 -5.51 9.42
CA VAL A 247 0.03 -4.95 9.37
C VAL A 247 -0.65 -5.46 8.09
N PRO A 248 -1.42 -6.56 8.18
CA PRO A 248 -2.17 -7.07 7.04
C PRO A 248 -3.41 -6.22 6.81
N VAL A 249 -3.56 -5.60 5.65
CA VAL A 249 -4.67 -4.71 5.32
C VAL A 249 -5.56 -5.37 4.26
N ARG A 250 -6.87 -5.31 4.46
CA ARG A 250 -7.86 -5.88 3.53
C ARG A 250 -8.44 -4.79 2.65
N SER A 251 -8.77 -5.09 1.40
CA SER A 251 -9.51 -4.15 0.56
C SER A 251 -10.98 -4.02 1.03
N LYS A 252 -11.52 -2.80 1.01
CA LYS A 252 -12.93 -2.51 1.34
C LYS A 252 -13.69 -2.07 0.09
N SER A 253 -13.21 -1.03 -0.57
CA SER A 253 -13.77 -0.56 -1.84
C SER A 253 -12.69 0.10 -2.68
N LYS A 254 -12.98 0.30 -3.96
CA LYS A 254 -12.12 0.95 -4.95
C LYS A 254 -12.89 2.02 -5.68
N GLU A 255 -12.20 3.10 -6.02
CA GLU A 255 -12.76 4.19 -6.80
C GLU A 255 -11.76 4.66 -7.87
N ILE A 256 -12.22 4.80 -9.11
CA ILE A 256 -11.46 5.44 -10.18
C ILE A 256 -11.56 6.96 -9.99
N THR A 257 -10.44 7.60 -9.67
CA THR A 257 -10.38 9.06 -9.45
C THR A 257 -9.87 9.82 -10.66
N ARG A 258 -9.15 9.15 -11.56
CA ARG A 258 -8.77 9.68 -12.87
C ARG A 258 -8.95 8.61 -13.93
N TYR A 259 -9.49 9.01 -15.07
CA TYR A 259 -9.62 8.17 -16.26
C TYR A 259 -9.52 9.08 -17.48
N ASN A 260 -8.65 8.69 -18.40
CA ASN A 260 -8.44 9.35 -19.67
C ASN A 260 -8.22 8.29 -20.73
N GLU A 261 -9.19 8.14 -21.62
CA GLU A 261 -9.11 7.25 -22.78
C GLU A 261 -9.20 8.09 -24.05
N VAL A 262 -8.28 7.83 -24.98
CA VAL A 262 -8.25 8.49 -26.29
C VAL A 262 -8.11 7.42 -27.36
N ASN A 263 -9.02 7.44 -28.33
CA ASN A 263 -8.96 6.61 -29.53
C ASN A 263 -8.52 7.47 -30.70
N THR A 264 -7.35 7.17 -31.26
CA THR A 264 -6.80 7.90 -32.40
C THR A 264 -6.70 6.99 -33.61
N LEU A 265 -7.21 7.45 -34.74
CA LEU A 265 -6.96 6.83 -36.03
C LEU A 265 -5.51 7.10 -36.42
N VAL A 266 -4.76 6.05 -36.71
CA VAL A 266 -3.35 6.10 -37.10
C VAL A 266 -3.13 5.38 -38.43
N THR A 267 -2.11 5.77 -39.18
CA THR A 267 -1.66 5.05 -40.38
C THR A 267 -1.06 3.68 -40.02
N SER A 268 -0.79 2.85 -41.03
CA SER A 268 -0.04 1.59 -40.88
C SER A 268 1.36 1.79 -40.30
N THR A 269 1.91 3.00 -40.30
CA THR A 269 3.21 3.36 -39.70
C THR A 269 3.09 3.93 -38.29
N GLY A 270 1.86 4.09 -37.77
CA GLY A 270 1.59 4.66 -36.44
C GLY A 270 1.50 6.19 -36.39
N THR A 271 1.46 6.87 -37.55
CA THR A 271 1.31 8.33 -37.61
C THR A 271 -0.14 8.72 -37.32
N PRO A 272 -0.40 9.64 -36.37
CA PRO A 272 -1.76 10.11 -36.08
C PRO A 272 -2.41 10.79 -37.30
N ILE A 273 -3.66 10.41 -37.59
CA ILE A 273 -4.50 11.04 -38.61
C ILE A 273 -5.54 11.93 -37.94
N GLN A 274 -6.32 11.35 -37.02
CA GLN A 274 -7.45 12.02 -36.38
C GLN A 274 -7.83 11.35 -35.06
N GLU A 275 -8.25 12.13 -34.06
CA GLU A 275 -8.90 11.60 -32.86
C GLU A 275 -10.36 11.21 -33.15
N LEU A 276 -10.73 9.97 -32.84
CA LEU A 276 -12.06 9.42 -33.09
C LEU A 276 -12.99 9.61 -31.89
N SER A 277 -12.48 9.38 -30.68
CA SER A 277 -13.26 9.56 -29.46
C SER A 277 -12.38 9.72 -28.23
N HIS A 278 -12.99 10.34 -27.22
CA HIS A 278 -12.41 10.55 -25.91
C HIS A 278 -13.39 10.10 -24.84
N ARG A 279 -12.89 9.49 -23.76
CA ARG A 279 -13.69 9.15 -22.59
C ARG A 279 -12.97 9.56 -21.31
N GLY A 280 -13.64 10.39 -20.52
CA GLY A 280 -13.17 10.86 -19.22
C GLY A 280 -13.83 10.13 -18.05
N VAL A 281 -13.44 10.51 -16.82
CA VAL A 281 -13.97 9.93 -15.58
C VAL A 281 -15.48 10.13 -15.37
N ASN A 282 -16.08 11.13 -16.03
CA ASN A 282 -17.50 11.43 -15.92
C ASN A 282 -18.36 10.60 -16.88
N ASP A 283 -17.75 10.01 -17.90
CA ASP A 283 -18.41 9.16 -18.88
C ASP A 283 -18.45 7.68 -18.42
N LEU A 284 -17.74 7.36 -17.34
CA LEU A 284 -17.76 6.04 -16.72
C LEU A 284 -19.08 5.83 -15.98
N SER A 285 -19.65 4.63 -16.15
CA SER A 285 -20.77 4.19 -15.32
C SER A 285 -20.37 4.11 -13.83
N VAL A 286 -21.36 4.07 -12.94
CA VAL A 286 -21.11 3.90 -11.50
C VAL A 286 -20.39 2.57 -11.22
N ALA A 287 -20.73 1.52 -11.98
CA ALA A 287 -20.12 0.20 -11.85
C ALA A 287 -18.65 0.18 -12.31
N GLU A 288 -18.30 0.90 -13.37
CA GLU A 288 -16.90 1.05 -13.77
C GLU A 288 -16.11 1.88 -12.76
N LYS A 289 -16.71 2.98 -12.27
CA LYS A 289 -16.03 3.93 -11.40
C LYS A 289 -15.83 3.41 -9.98
N LYS A 290 -16.77 2.62 -9.44
CA LYS A 290 -16.77 2.17 -8.05
C LYS A 290 -16.86 0.66 -7.96
N THR A 291 -16.04 0.07 -7.11
CA THR A 291 -16.07 -1.37 -6.82
C THR A 291 -16.12 -1.60 -5.32
N ASP A 292 -17.03 -2.46 -4.87
CA ASP A 292 -17.09 -2.95 -3.51
C ASP A 292 -16.48 -4.35 -3.43
N TYR A 293 -15.53 -4.51 -2.52
CA TYR A 293 -14.87 -5.80 -2.35
C TYR A 293 -15.66 -6.70 -1.40
N VAL A 294 -15.99 -7.91 -1.87
CA VAL A 294 -16.78 -8.92 -1.17
C VAL A 294 -15.95 -10.20 -0.94
N THR A 295 -16.38 -11.02 0.01
CA THR A 295 -15.72 -12.31 0.28
C THR A 295 -16.18 -13.41 -0.68
N THR A 296 -17.39 -13.27 -1.22
CA THR A 296 -18.03 -14.25 -2.08
C THR A 296 -18.70 -13.50 -3.22
N LEU A 297 -18.46 -13.95 -4.44
CA LEU A 297 -19.24 -13.55 -5.61
C LEU A 297 -20.31 -14.62 -5.86
N ASP A 298 -21.55 -14.19 -5.93
CA ASP A 298 -22.73 -15.02 -6.14
C ASP A 298 -23.58 -14.50 -7.32
N GLN A 299 -24.73 -15.12 -7.53
CA GLN A 299 -25.64 -14.72 -8.62
C GLN A 299 -26.15 -13.29 -8.49
N ASN A 300 -26.22 -12.76 -7.26
CA ASN A 300 -26.70 -11.40 -6.95
C ASN A 300 -25.60 -10.35 -7.08
N SER A 301 -24.34 -10.76 -7.16
CA SER A 301 -23.19 -9.86 -7.25
C SER A 301 -23.16 -9.12 -8.60
N ASN A 302 -22.88 -7.82 -8.56
CA ASN A 302 -22.80 -6.96 -9.75
C ASN A 302 -21.46 -7.15 -10.47
N THR A 303 -21.34 -8.21 -11.25
CA THR A 303 -20.15 -8.55 -12.03
C THR A 303 -20.32 -8.13 -13.49
N PRO A 304 -19.21 -8.00 -14.26
CA PRO A 304 -19.27 -7.81 -15.70
C PRO A 304 -20.09 -8.92 -16.38
N ILE A 305 -20.89 -8.55 -17.38
CA ILE A 305 -21.67 -9.48 -18.21
C ILE A 305 -21.28 -9.41 -19.69
N ASN A 306 -20.74 -8.27 -20.14
CA ASN A 306 -20.29 -8.08 -21.51
C ASN A 306 -19.27 -6.94 -21.58
N GLN A 307 -18.57 -6.81 -22.70
CA GLN A 307 -17.63 -5.75 -22.98
C GLN A 307 -17.76 -5.32 -24.44
N GLN A 308 -17.90 -4.02 -24.69
CA GLN A 308 -17.94 -3.44 -26.03
C GLN A 308 -16.79 -2.43 -26.16
N GLY A 309 -15.74 -2.82 -26.89
CA GLY A 309 -14.49 -2.07 -26.92
C GLY A 309 -13.89 -1.98 -25.51
N THR A 310 -13.77 -0.75 -25.01
CA THR A 310 -13.25 -0.43 -23.66
C THR A 310 -14.35 -0.24 -22.62
N VAL A 311 -15.62 -0.26 -23.01
CA VAL A 311 -16.77 -0.13 -22.10
C VAL A 311 -17.13 -1.49 -21.55
N VAL A 312 -17.15 -1.62 -20.23
CA VAL A 312 -17.57 -2.86 -19.56
C VAL A 312 -19.03 -2.72 -19.11
N ILE A 313 -19.86 -3.67 -19.51
CA ILE A 313 -21.28 -3.70 -19.18
C ILE A 313 -21.47 -4.62 -17.97
N TYR A 314 -22.12 -4.10 -16.93
CA TYR A 314 -22.43 -4.83 -15.70
C TYR A 314 -23.91 -5.19 -15.64
N LYS A 315 -24.28 -6.07 -14.70
CA LYS A 315 -25.69 -6.39 -14.42
C LYS A 315 -26.50 -5.14 -14.07
N ASP A 316 -25.88 -4.20 -13.35
CA ASP A 316 -26.43 -2.89 -13.03
C ASP A 316 -25.33 -1.82 -13.10
N ASN A 317 -25.35 -1.01 -14.15
CA ASN A 317 -24.37 0.07 -14.37
C ASN A 317 -24.51 1.25 -13.37
N ASN A 318 -25.61 1.33 -12.63
CA ASN A 318 -25.88 2.40 -11.66
C ASN A 318 -25.47 2.03 -10.22
N LYS A 319 -24.96 0.81 -10.01
CA LYS A 319 -24.45 0.34 -8.71
C LYS A 319 -22.95 0.05 -8.78
N PRO A 320 -22.22 0.12 -7.65
CA PRO A 320 -20.83 -0.33 -7.63
C PRO A 320 -20.70 -1.77 -8.13
N ALA A 321 -19.62 -2.07 -8.85
CA ALA A 321 -19.27 -3.45 -9.20
C ALA A 321 -18.85 -4.24 -7.96
N ASN A 322 -18.95 -5.57 -8.02
CA ASN A 322 -18.43 -6.46 -6.97
C ASN A 322 -17.20 -7.22 -7.46
N ASP A 323 -16.19 -7.27 -6.59
CA ASP A 323 -14.95 -8.01 -6.83
C ASP A 323 -14.47 -8.68 -5.53
N LEU A 324 -13.59 -9.67 -5.63
CA LEU A 324 -13.10 -10.40 -4.46
C LEU A 324 -12.09 -9.57 -3.65
N LYS A 325 -12.21 -9.65 -2.31
CA LYS A 325 -11.28 -8.99 -1.40
C LYS A 325 -9.85 -9.48 -1.61
N SER A 326 -8.92 -8.53 -1.61
CA SER A 326 -7.49 -8.77 -1.64
C SER A 326 -6.84 -8.33 -0.32
N TYR A 327 -5.65 -8.88 -0.08
CA TYR A 327 -4.86 -8.64 1.10
C TYR A 327 -3.51 -8.09 0.69
N ILE A 328 -3.06 -7.04 1.39
CA ILE A 328 -1.70 -6.52 1.24
C ILE A 328 -1.06 -6.42 2.62
N ASN A 329 0.25 -6.52 2.68
CA ASN A 329 1.01 -6.23 3.90
C ASN A 329 1.74 -4.89 3.72
N ILE A 330 1.55 -3.99 4.69
CA ILE A 330 2.28 -2.70 4.77
C ILE A 330 3.37 -2.73 5.86
N GLY A 331 3.69 -3.93 6.34
CA GLY A 331 4.75 -4.22 7.29
C GLY A 331 6.12 -4.39 6.63
N GLY A 332 7.15 -4.07 7.39
CA GLY A 332 8.54 -4.09 6.95
C GLY A 332 9.49 -3.98 8.13
N LEU A 333 10.80 -4.00 7.84
CA LEU A 333 11.86 -3.72 8.81
C LEU A 333 12.43 -2.34 8.51
N GLY A 334 12.34 -1.42 9.47
CA GLY A 334 12.79 -0.05 9.34
C GLY A 334 14.01 0.27 10.17
N ALA A 335 14.82 1.17 9.64
CA ALA A 335 15.83 1.90 10.39
C ALA A 335 15.31 3.32 10.60
N ASN A 336 15.06 3.67 11.86
CA ASN A 336 14.59 4.99 12.27
C ASN A 336 15.67 5.71 13.07
N ALA A 337 15.74 7.01 12.91
CA ALA A 337 16.52 7.87 13.78
C ALA A 337 15.71 9.11 14.14
N GLY A 338 16.05 9.73 15.26
CA GLY A 338 15.29 10.88 15.72
C GLY A 338 15.82 11.52 16.97
N VAL A 339 15.03 12.47 17.46
CA VAL A 339 15.30 13.21 18.69
C VAL A 339 14.23 12.90 19.72
N LYS A 340 14.65 12.74 20.97
CA LYS A 340 13.79 12.59 22.14
C LYS A 340 13.99 13.81 23.03
N PHE A 341 12.91 14.51 23.31
CA PHE A 341 12.86 15.66 24.20
C PHE A 341 12.14 15.30 25.49
N ARG A 342 12.79 15.52 26.63
CA ARG A 342 12.19 15.37 27.96
C ARG A 342 11.54 16.68 28.37
N LEU A 343 10.27 16.61 28.77
CA LEU A 343 9.43 17.78 29.09
C LEU A 343 9.80 18.41 30.43
#